data_AF-A0A229X2K5-F1
#
_entry.id   AF-A0A229X2K5-F1
#
_cell.length_a   1.000
_cell.length_b   1.000
_cell.length_c   1.000
_cell.angle_alpha   90.00
_cell.angle_beta   90.00
_cell.angle_gamma   90.00
#
_symmetry.space_group_name_H-M   'P 1'
#
loop_
_entity.id
_entity.type
_entity.pdbx_description
1 polymer ?
#
loop_
_entity_poly.entity_id
_entity_poly.type
_entity_poly.pdbx_seq_one_letter_code
_entity_poly.pdbx_strand_id
1 'polypeptide(L)'
;MASPQDHFSIYYIYRERNNHMLITTTKQPNNRKERRKRAKEDPSSIQDPNGYFVHKPYLSFADPPRTLRCGASKAGRTICLIHSYGGWRRWRLQFGRDLGDAIDPRGVVRWQSRTNADNSVEADCDLEGYRVHSWRLWGESGKRYHREVNVKRKQGLSTEDDPTNYRPLKATEACLLTWSAPFSRQTREYAFRYEGVDFVWKGTRDLPGDRKLARRLMPVHHLKLVAMVPGKVADEAEEAEEVVVAYFVCSAEEGEYGTLTIQDSKLCQVLGINEMPHDMALARTEGASPARVHDTIMATAVCMIIGEWEKRKVVVSVIFALLFAGVESLENI
;
A
#
# COMPACT_ATOMS: atom_id res chain seq x y z
N MET A 1 23.18 32.88 -2.67
CA MET A 1 21.99 32.03 -2.84
C MET A 1 22.14 30.86 -1.89
N ALA A 2 21.30 30.77 -0.86
CA ALA A 2 21.32 29.61 0.03
C ALA A 2 20.98 28.37 -0.79
N SER A 3 21.74 27.28 -0.62
CA SER A 3 21.37 25.97 -1.17
C SER A 3 19.91 25.70 -0.79
N PRO A 4 19.03 25.34 -1.72
CA PRO A 4 17.70 24.88 -1.35
C PRO A 4 17.90 23.77 -0.31
N GLN A 5 17.31 23.93 0.88
CA GLN A 5 17.36 22.89 1.88
C GLN A 5 16.64 21.68 1.28
N ASP A 6 17.29 20.53 1.23
CA ASP A 6 16.67 19.30 0.76
C ASP A 6 15.53 18.94 1.71
N HIS A 7 14.29 19.27 1.32
CA HIS A 7 13.09 18.91 2.05
C HIS A 7 12.76 17.43 1.81
N PHE A 8 12.51 16.71 2.89
CA PHE A 8 12.15 15.30 2.85
C PHE A 8 11.03 14.96 3.82
N SER A 9 10.17 14.04 3.40
CA SER A 9 9.14 13.43 4.23
C SER A 9 9.57 12.03 4.66
N ILE A 10 9.51 11.73 5.97
CA ILE A 10 9.90 10.43 6.52
C ILE A 10 8.68 9.72 7.07
N TYR A 11 8.56 8.43 6.75
CA TYR A 11 7.52 7.54 7.23
C TYR A 11 8.12 6.27 7.85
N TYR A 12 7.68 5.94 9.04
CA TYR A 12 7.97 4.70 9.76
C TYR A 12 6.84 3.72 9.53
N ILE A 13 7.17 2.51 9.08
CA ILE A 13 6.19 1.52 8.63
C ILE A 13 6.22 0.33 9.60
N TYR A 14 5.15 0.15 10.35
CA TYR A 14 5.02 -0.86 11.40
C TYR A 14 4.10 -2.01 10.99
N ARG A 15 4.44 -3.21 11.48
CA ARG A 15 3.59 -4.39 11.37
C ARG A 15 2.49 -4.36 12.41
N GLU A 16 1.26 -4.58 11.97
CA GLU A 16 0.11 -4.81 12.83
C GLU A 16 -0.50 -6.21 12.60
N ARG A 17 -1.36 -6.64 13.52
CA ARG A 17 -2.03 -7.95 13.42
C ARG A 17 -2.85 -8.05 12.13
N ASN A 18 -3.06 -9.29 11.69
CA ASN A 18 -3.89 -9.61 10.51
C ASN A 18 -3.38 -8.92 9.24
N ASN A 19 -2.05 -8.84 9.09
CA ASN A 19 -1.37 -8.22 7.95
C ASN A 19 -1.76 -6.75 7.72
N HIS A 20 -2.18 -6.03 8.77
CA HIS A 20 -2.37 -4.59 8.72
C HIS A 20 -1.01 -3.88 8.80
N MET A 21 -0.96 -2.63 8.35
CA MET A 21 0.23 -1.78 8.49
C MET A 21 -0.17 -0.43 9.08
N LEU A 22 0.66 0.04 10.00
CA LEU A 22 0.59 1.39 10.53
C LEU A 22 1.75 2.19 9.95
N ILE A 23 1.47 3.34 9.35
CA ILE A 23 2.48 4.19 8.72
C ILE A 23 2.40 5.57 9.37
N THR A 24 3.48 6.02 9.99
CA THR A 24 3.50 7.29 10.75
C THR A 24 4.69 8.14 10.36
N THR A 25 4.54 9.45 10.40
CA THR A 25 5.59 10.46 10.28
C THR A 25 6.42 10.59 11.56
N THR A 26 5.85 10.17 12.69
CA THR A 26 6.55 10.15 13.99
C THR A 26 7.00 8.73 14.35
N LYS A 27 8.19 8.62 14.94
CA LYS A 27 8.70 7.32 15.39
C LYS A 27 7.91 6.85 16.61
N GLN A 28 7.42 5.62 16.52
CA GLN A 28 6.68 4.94 17.58
C GLN A 28 7.54 3.86 18.24
N PRO A 29 7.22 3.45 19.50
CA PRO A 29 7.85 2.30 20.12
C PRO A 29 7.74 1.05 19.23
N ASN A 30 8.80 0.26 19.14
CA ASN A 30 8.82 -0.93 18.29
C ASN A 30 7.97 -2.06 18.91
N ASN A 31 7.88 -2.09 20.24
CA ASN A 31 7.04 -2.99 20.99
C ASN A 31 5.57 -2.55 20.95
N ARG A 32 4.71 -3.42 20.43
CA ARG A 32 3.27 -3.18 20.33
C ARG A 32 2.58 -2.97 21.69
N LYS A 33 3.04 -3.64 22.74
CA LYS A 33 2.47 -3.46 24.09
C LYS A 33 2.72 -2.04 24.59
N GLU A 34 3.93 -1.53 24.36
CA GLU A 34 4.30 -0.15 24.70
C GLU A 34 3.53 0.86 23.86
N ARG A 35 3.40 0.64 22.54
CA ARG A 35 2.53 1.51 21.70
C ARG A 35 1.12 1.57 22.23
N ARG A 36 0.54 0.43 22.62
CA ARG A 36 -0.80 0.38 23.22
C ARG A 36 -0.90 1.03 24.58
N LYS A 37 0.17 0.98 25.37
CA LYS A 37 0.25 1.69 26.65
C LYS A 37 0.27 3.20 26.40
N ARG A 38 1.17 3.66 25.53
CA ARG A 38 1.25 5.05 25.08
C ARG A 38 -0.07 5.55 24.47
N ALA A 39 -0.75 4.73 23.68
CA ALA A 39 -2.09 5.00 23.14
C ALA A 39 -3.13 5.35 24.21
N LYS A 40 -3.05 4.65 25.34
CA LYS A 40 -4.02 4.79 26.44
C LYS A 40 -3.69 5.99 27.29
N GLU A 41 -2.40 6.25 27.50
CA GLU A 41 -1.91 7.39 28.27
C GLU A 41 -2.08 8.69 27.50
N ASP A 42 -1.77 8.67 26.20
CA ASP A 42 -1.90 9.80 25.29
C ASP A 42 -2.45 9.33 23.93
N PRO A 43 -3.78 9.36 23.75
CA PRO A 43 -4.42 9.03 22.48
C PRO A 43 -3.96 9.90 21.31
N SER A 44 -3.53 11.15 21.58
CA SER A 44 -3.08 12.08 20.54
C SER A 44 -1.74 11.64 19.94
N SER A 45 -0.88 10.97 20.72
CA SER A 45 0.41 10.44 20.24
C SER A 45 0.30 9.39 19.12
N ILE A 46 -0.88 8.79 18.94
CA ILE A 46 -1.18 7.85 17.86
C ILE A 46 -1.92 8.51 16.72
N GLN A 47 -2.57 9.65 16.97
CA GLN A 47 -3.20 10.42 15.92
C GLN A 47 -2.12 11.10 15.10
N ASP A 48 -1.74 10.42 14.03
CA ASP A 48 -0.92 11.00 12.98
C ASP A 48 -1.83 11.30 11.78
N PRO A 49 -2.33 12.55 11.64
CA PRO A 49 -3.20 12.92 10.54
C PRO A 49 -2.49 12.84 9.18
N ASN A 50 -1.17 12.99 9.17
CA ASN A 50 -0.34 12.88 7.97
C ASN A 50 0.06 11.43 7.64
N GLY A 51 -0.08 10.53 8.63
CA GLY A 51 0.17 9.10 8.49
C GLY A 51 -0.86 8.36 7.64
N TYR A 52 -0.69 7.04 7.56
CA TYR A 52 -1.56 6.14 6.81
C TYR A 52 -1.82 4.84 7.58
N PHE A 53 -2.89 4.16 7.19
CA PHE A 53 -3.21 2.84 7.68
C PHE A 53 -3.56 1.92 6.52
N VAL A 54 -2.86 0.77 6.44
CA VAL A 54 -3.17 -0.28 5.47
C VAL A 54 -3.99 -1.35 6.15
N HIS A 55 -5.22 -1.52 5.69
CA HIS A 55 -6.12 -2.54 6.19
C HIS A 55 -6.26 -3.67 5.15
N LYS A 56 -5.98 -4.92 5.55
CA LYS A 56 -6.28 -6.13 4.78
C LYS A 56 -7.58 -6.74 5.32
N PRO A 57 -8.73 -6.53 4.65
CA PRO A 57 -9.94 -7.26 5.00
C PRO A 57 -9.74 -8.76 4.81
N TYR A 58 -10.43 -9.53 5.65
CA TYR A 58 -10.52 -10.99 5.52
C TYR A 58 -11.99 -11.37 5.36
N LEU A 59 -12.30 -12.02 4.25
CA LEU A 59 -13.59 -12.61 3.91
C LEU A 59 -13.33 -14.05 3.47
N SER A 60 -14.16 -14.98 3.92
CA SER A 60 -14.02 -16.37 3.50
C SER A 60 -14.35 -16.51 2.01
N PHE A 61 -13.57 -17.31 1.30
CA PHE A 61 -13.76 -17.60 -0.14
C PHE A 61 -13.64 -16.40 -1.08
N ALA A 62 -13.12 -15.27 -0.61
CA ALA A 62 -12.85 -14.09 -1.42
C ALA A 62 -11.49 -13.50 -1.04
N ASP A 63 -10.83 -12.83 -1.99
CA ASP A 63 -9.58 -12.09 -1.74
C ASP A 63 -9.79 -10.59 -1.98
N PRO A 64 -10.51 -9.89 -1.09
CA PRO A 64 -10.80 -8.47 -1.27
C PRO A 64 -9.51 -7.61 -1.28
N PRO A 65 -9.52 -6.47 -1.98
CA PRO A 65 -8.37 -5.58 -2.04
C PRO A 65 -8.01 -5.06 -0.64
N ARG A 66 -6.73 -4.74 -0.45
CA ARG A 66 -6.31 -3.96 0.73
C ARG A 66 -6.80 -2.52 0.55
N THR A 67 -7.08 -1.84 1.65
CA THR A 67 -7.43 -0.41 1.61
C THR A 67 -6.30 0.40 2.24
N LEU A 68 -5.77 1.39 1.53
CA LEU A 68 -4.95 2.45 2.09
C LEU A 68 -5.88 3.55 2.60
N ARG A 69 -5.69 3.96 3.85
CA ARG A 69 -6.52 4.94 4.53
C ARG A 69 -5.67 6.11 5.03
N CYS A 70 -6.25 7.31 5.02
CA CYS A 70 -5.64 8.47 5.65
C CYS A 70 -5.63 8.31 7.18
N GLY A 71 -4.52 8.72 7.78
CA GLY A 71 -4.31 8.67 9.21
C GLY A 71 -3.91 7.29 9.74
N ALA A 72 -3.45 7.27 10.98
CA ALA A 72 -2.91 6.09 11.67
C ALA A 72 -3.97 5.06 12.16
N SER A 73 -5.18 5.06 11.61
CA SER A 73 -6.28 4.24 12.13
C SER A 73 -7.09 3.54 11.05
N LYS A 74 -7.66 2.38 11.40
CA LYS A 74 -8.66 1.69 10.60
C LYS A 74 -9.91 2.57 10.36
N ALA A 75 -10.21 3.54 11.21
CA ALA A 75 -11.35 4.45 10.99
C ALA A 75 -11.09 5.50 9.90
N GLY A 76 -9.86 5.63 9.40
CA GLY A 76 -9.49 6.57 8.36
C GLY A 76 -10.29 6.39 7.07
N ARG A 77 -10.51 7.49 6.35
CA ARG A 77 -11.13 7.47 5.02
C ARG A 77 -10.26 6.68 4.05
N THR A 78 -10.87 5.80 3.27
CA THR A 78 -10.15 5.03 2.24
C THR A 78 -9.83 5.93 1.06
N ILE A 79 -8.57 5.93 0.63
CA ILE A 79 -8.06 6.71 -0.50
C ILE A 79 -7.60 5.85 -1.67
N CYS A 80 -7.20 4.59 -1.40
CA CYS A 80 -6.76 3.66 -2.43
C CYS A 80 -7.21 2.23 -2.13
N LEU A 81 -7.65 1.52 -3.16
CA LEU A 81 -7.81 0.06 -3.16
C LEU A 81 -6.62 -0.57 -3.86
N ILE A 82 -5.98 -1.53 -3.17
CA ILE A 82 -4.78 -2.20 -3.62
C ILE A 82 -5.12 -3.66 -3.92
N HIS A 83 -5.23 -3.97 -5.20
CA HIS A 83 -5.47 -5.32 -5.72
C HIS A 83 -4.14 -5.99 -6.07
N SER A 84 -3.99 -7.27 -5.72
CA SER A 84 -2.83 -8.10 -6.09
C SER A 84 -3.23 -9.13 -7.14
N TYR A 85 -2.47 -9.24 -8.21
CA TYR A 85 -2.67 -10.23 -9.27
C TYR A 85 -1.38 -11.00 -9.56
N GLY A 86 -1.52 -12.31 -9.79
CA GLY A 86 -0.37 -13.18 -10.06
C GLY A 86 0.64 -13.15 -8.91
N GLY A 87 0.14 -13.16 -7.67
CA GLY A 87 0.92 -12.95 -6.45
C GLY A 87 1.44 -11.52 -6.38
N TRP A 88 2.76 -11.37 -6.29
CA TRP A 88 3.44 -10.08 -6.15
C TRP A 88 3.93 -9.50 -7.48
N ARG A 89 3.44 -9.99 -8.63
CA ARG A 89 3.90 -9.58 -9.97
C ARG A 89 3.19 -8.34 -10.49
N ARG A 90 1.89 -8.22 -10.25
CA ARG A 90 1.08 -7.11 -10.76
C ARG A 90 0.16 -6.60 -9.68
N TRP A 91 0.04 -5.28 -9.60
CA TRP A 91 -0.84 -4.61 -8.68
C TRP A 91 -1.68 -3.59 -9.43
N ARG A 92 -2.96 -3.52 -9.09
CA ARG A 92 -3.86 -2.45 -9.56
C ARG A 92 -4.23 -1.60 -8.37
N LEU A 93 -3.93 -0.31 -8.49
CA LEU A 93 -4.16 0.69 -7.46
C LEU A 93 -5.30 1.58 -7.96
N GLN A 94 -6.44 1.56 -7.28
CA GLN A 94 -7.59 2.37 -7.63
C GLN A 94 -7.69 3.51 -6.62
N PHE A 95 -7.68 4.76 -7.08
CA PHE A 95 -7.83 5.94 -6.22
C PHE A 95 -9.10 6.71 -6.56
N GLY A 96 -9.60 7.46 -5.59
CA GLY A 96 -10.78 8.29 -5.78
C GLY A 96 -11.26 8.90 -4.46
N ARG A 97 -11.80 10.12 -4.55
CA ARG A 97 -12.31 10.84 -3.37
C ARG A 97 -13.48 10.08 -2.73
N ASP A 98 -14.35 9.49 -3.54
CA ASP A 98 -15.58 8.83 -3.08
C ASP A 98 -15.37 7.35 -2.69
N LEU A 99 -14.13 6.84 -2.79
CA LEU A 99 -13.83 5.48 -2.36
C LEU A 99 -14.12 5.26 -0.87
N GLY A 100 -13.92 6.28 -0.04
CA GLY A 100 -14.27 6.24 1.37
C GLY A 100 -15.73 5.85 1.61
N ASP A 101 -16.63 6.36 0.77
CA ASP A 101 -18.06 6.06 0.83
C ASP A 101 -18.35 4.70 0.23
N ALA A 102 -17.63 4.22 -0.79
CA ALA A 102 -17.84 2.89 -1.34
C ALA A 102 -17.55 1.75 -0.33
N ILE A 103 -16.78 2.01 0.74
CA ILE A 103 -16.28 0.98 1.65
C ILE A 103 -17.17 0.79 2.89
N ASP A 104 -17.48 -0.46 3.21
CA ASP A 104 -18.23 -0.83 4.41
C ASP A 104 -17.34 -1.02 5.66
N PRO A 105 -17.93 -1.23 6.85
CA PRO A 105 -17.14 -1.47 8.07
C PRO A 105 -16.29 -2.76 8.09
N ARG A 106 -16.54 -3.73 7.19
CA ARG A 106 -15.63 -4.88 6.99
C ARG A 106 -14.35 -4.43 6.29
N GLY A 107 -14.39 -3.30 5.59
CA GLY A 107 -13.27 -2.72 4.86
C GLY A 107 -13.22 -3.18 3.41
N VAL A 108 -14.36 -3.58 2.85
CA VAL A 108 -14.52 -4.01 1.45
C VAL A 108 -15.53 -3.11 0.76
N VAL A 109 -15.56 -3.13 -0.58
CA VAL A 109 -16.54 -2.38 -1.37
C VAL A 109 -17.94 -2.94 -1.08
N ARG A 110 -18.87 -2.03 -0.75
CA ARG A 110 -20.28 -2.34 -0.54
C ARG A 110 -20.86 -2.96 -1.80
N TRP A 111 -21.69 -3.99 -1.65
CA TRP A 111 -22.39 -4.60 -2.78
C TRP A 111 -23.16 -3.55 -3.60
N GLN A 112 -23.79 -2.59 -2.94
CA GLN A 112 -24.56 -1.52 -3.59
C GLN A 112 -23.70 -0.49 -4.33
N SER A 113 -22.41 -0.44 -4.03
CA SER A 113 -21.45 0.53 -4.60
C SER A 113 -20.61 -0.05 -5.75
N ARG A 114 -20.88 -1.31 -6.14
CA ARG A 114 -20.22 -1.94 -7.30
C ARG A 114 -20.48 -1.14 -8.57
N THR A 115 -19.51 -1.11 -9.47
CA THR A 115 -19.64 -0.34 -10.71
C THR A 115 -20.69 -0.92 -11.65
N ASN A 116 -20.64 -2.23 -11.89
CA ASN A 116 -21.53 -2.91 -12.82
C ASN A 116 -22.58 -3.73 -12.05
N ALA A 117 -23.81 -3.76 -12.54
CA ALA A 117 -24.93 -4.34 -11.81
C ALA A 117 -24.77 -5.87 -11.59
N ASP A 118 -24.09 -6.54 -12.50
CA ASP A 118 -23.72 -7.97 -12.43
C ASP A 118 -22.41 -8.23 -11.67
N ASN A 119 -21.77 -7.17 -11.17
CA ASN A 119 -20.47 -7.19 -10.47
C ASN A 119 -19.28 -7.54 -11.38
N SER A 120 -19.41 -7.42 -12.70
CA SER A 120 -18.28 -7.54 -13.61
C SER A 120 -17.26 -6.41 -13.39
N VAL A 121 -16.00 -6.68 -13.75
CA VAL A 121 -14.91 -5.68 -13.73
C VAL A 121 -14.34 -5.63 -15.15
N GLU A 122 -14.77 -4.65 -15.93
CA GLU A 122 -14.42 -4.53 -17.35
C GLU A 122 -13.30 -3.51 -17.56
N ALA A 123 -13.31 -2.43 -16.77
CA ALA A 123 -12.28 -1.39 -16.79
C ALA A 123 -11.45 -1.39 -15.49
N ASP A 124 -10.27 -0.78 -15.55
CA ASP A 124 -9.35 -0.69 -14.41
C ASP A 124 -9.91 0.14 -13.24
N CYS A 125 -10.82 1.07 -13.51
CA CYS A 125 -11.49 1.87 -12.50
C CYS A 125 -12.78 1.24 -11.94
N ASP A 126 -13.20 0.08 -12.45
CA ASP A 126 -14.41 -0.58 -11.99
C ASP A 126 -14.21 -1.22 -10.61
N LEU A 127 -15.19 -1.04 -9.75
CA LEU A 127 -15.23 -1.52 -8.37
C LEU A 127 -16.05 -2.81 -8.30
N GLU A 128 -15.41 -3.87 -7.79
CA GLU A 128 -16.05 -5.13 -7.43
C GLU A 128 -16.65 -5.01 -6.03
N GLY A 129 -17.96 -5.22 -5.89
CA GLY A 129 -18.67 -5.22 -4.60
C GLY A 129 -18.72 -6.61 -3.96
N TYR A 130 -18.78 -6.63 -2.62
CA TYR A 130 -18.79 -7.87 -1.84
C TYR A 130 -20.09 -8.00 -1.03
N ARG A 131 -20.86 -9.07 -1.29
CA ARG A 131 -22.10 -9.37 -0.55
C ARG A 131 -21.83 -9.70 0.91
N VAL A 132 -22.83 -9.50 1.77
CA VAL A 132 -22.81 -10.04 3.14
C VAL A 132 -23.54 -11.38 3.12
N HIS A 133 -22.89 -12.49 3.48
CA HIS A 133 -23.58 -13.78 3.58
C HIS A 133 -24.48 -13.85 4.83
N SER A 134 -25.41 -14.81 4.86
CA SER A 134 -26.26 -15.07 6.02
C SER A 134 -25.49 -15.73 7.17
N TRP A 135 -24.37 -16.38 6.86
CA TRP A 135 -23.44 -17.02 7.76
C TRP A 135 -22.06 -16.37 7.66
N ARG A 136 -21.23 -16.57 8.69
CA ARG A 136 -19.89 -15.99 8.79
C ARG A 136 -18.96 -17.01 9.45
N LEU A 137 -17.76 -17.18 8.90
CA LEU A 137 -16.71 -17.99 9.54
C LEU A 137 -15.92 -17.20 10.58
N TRP A 138 -15.14 -17.93 11.37
CA TRP A 138 -14.24 -17.35 12.36
C TRP A 138 -13.16 -16.48 11.70
N GLY A 139 -12.81 -15.37 12.35
CA GLY A 139 -11.79 -14.44 11.86
C GLY A 139 -12.24 -13.38 10.86
N GLU A 140 -13.40 -13.52 10.20
CA GLU A 140 -13.87 -12.55 9.19
C GLU A 140 -13.99 -11.11 9.70
N SER A 141 -13.72 -10.14 8.84
CA SER A 141 -13.81 -8.72 9.17
C SER A 141 -15.25 -8.24 9.39
N GLY A 142 -15.44 -7.21 10.22
CA GLY A 142 -16.73 -6.53 10.42
C GLY A 142 -17.86 -7.36 11.04
N LYS A 143 -17.55 -8.20 12.04
CA LYS A 143 -18.51 -9.02 12.80
C LYS A 143 -19.78 -8.27 13.25
N ARG A 144 -19.64 -7.02 13.71
CA ARG A 144 -20.77 -6.17 14.14
C ARG A 144 -21.68 -5.83 12.96
N TYR A 145 -21.10 -5.35 11.87
CA TYR A 145 -21.83 -5.01 10.64
C TYR A 145 -22.58 -6.21 10.07
N HIS A 146 -21.96 -7.40 10.01
CA HIS A 146 -22.64 -8.63 9.58
C HIS A 146 -23.89 -8.93 10.43
N ARG A 147 -23.81 -8.78 11.76
CA ARG A 147 -24.96 -8.98 12.66
C ARG A 147 -26.06 -7.96 12.38
N GLU A 148 -25.71 -6.69 12.23
CA GLU A 148 -26.67 -5.61 11.94
C GLU A 148 -27.40 -5.85 10.62
N VAL A 149 -26.67 -6.21 9.56
CA VAL A 149 -27.26 -6.52 8.24
C VAL A 149 -28.20 -7.73 8.33
N ASN A 150 -27.80 -8.81 9.01
CA ASN A 150 -28.67 -9.98 9.13
C ASN A 150 -29.89 -9.77 10.02
N VAL A 151 -29.80 -8.92 11.05
CA VAL A 151 -30.98 -8.50 11.82
C VAL A 151 -31.96 -7.72 10.93
N LYS A 152 -31.47 -6.76 10.14
CA LYS A 152 -32.31 -6.00 9.20
C LYS A 152 -32.97 -6.89 8.15
N ARG A 153 -32.27 -7.90 7.63
CA ARG A 153 -32.83 -8.91 6.72
C ARG A 153 -33.96 -9.71 7.36
N LYS A 154 -33.77 -10.16 8.60
CA LYS A 154 -34.81 -10.89 9.35
C LYS A 154 -36.06 -10.03 9.61
N GLN A 155 -35.89 -8.71 9.69
CA GLN A 155 -36.98 -7.75 9.83
C GLN A 155 -37.63 -7.35 8.49
N GLY A 156 -37.14 -7.86 7.36
CA GLY A 156 -37.63 -7.46 6.03
C GLY A 156 -37.27 -6.03 5.61
N LEU A 157 -36.37 -5.35 6.35
CA LEU A 157 -36.04 -3.94 6.15
C LEU A 157 -34.95 -3.68 5.11
N SER A 158 -34.27 -4.73 4.65
CA SER A 158 -33.17 -4.57 3.70
C SER A 158 -32.92 -5.86 2.92
N THR A 159 -33.02 -5.75 1.60
CA THR A 159 -32.47 -6.70 0.63
C THR A 159 -31.29 -6.04 -0.07
N GLU A 160 -30.12 -6.69 -0.08
CA GLU A 160 -28.93 -6.12 -0.73
C GLU A 160 -29.10 -5.97 -2.24
N ASP A 161 -30.00 -6.77 -2.83
CA ASP A 161 -30.37 -6.77 -4.24
C ASP A 161 -31.54 -5.83 -4.55
N ASP A 162 -31.94 -4.96 -3.62
CA ASP A 162 -32.91 -3.92 -3.90
C ASP A 162 -32.34 -2.91 -4.92
N PRO A 163 -32.89 -2.83 -6.14
CA PRO A 163 -32.38 -1.95 -7.20
C PRO A 163 -32.45 -0.47 -6.79
N THR A 164 -33.34 -0.09 -5.86
CA THR A 164 -33.44 1.30 -5.39
C THR A 164 -32.24 1.75 -4.56
N ASN A 165 -31.49 0.78 -4.00
CA ASN A 165 -30.30 1.05 -3.20
C ASN A 165 -29.00 0.98 -4.02
N TYR A 166 -29.07 0.62 -5.30
CA TYR A 166 -27.90 0.53 -6.16
C TYR A 166 -27.37 1.94 -6.51
N ARG A 167 -26.14 2.22 -6.09
CA ARG A 167 -25.46 3.51 -6.31
C ARG A 167 -24.08 3.22 -6.87
N PRO A 168 -23.97 3.00 -8.20
CA PRO A 168 -22.71 2.63 -8.80
C PRO A 168 -21.67 3.72 -8.55
N LEU A 169 -20.49 3.30 -8.12
CA LEU A 169 -19.32 4.15 -7.96
C LEU A 169 -18.19 3.59 -8.80
N LYS A 170 -17.32 4.46 -9.31
CA LYS A 170 -16.08 4.11 -9.99
C LYS A 170 -14.91 4.79 -9.27
N ALA A 171 -13.73 4.19 -9.37
CA ALA A 171 -12.50 4.90 -9.02
C ALA A 171 -12.31 6.08 -9.99
N THR A 172 -11.72 7.16 -9.50
CA THR A 172 -11.39 8.33 -10.33
C THR A 172 -10.20 8.03 -11.23
N GLU A 173 -9.23 7.27 -10.71
CA GLU A 173 -8.02 6.89 -11.44
C GLU A 173 -7.60 5.48 -11.06
N ALA A 174 -6.86 4.84 -11.97
CA ALA A 174 -6.20 3.58 -11.73
C ALA A 174 -4.73 3.67 -12.13
N CYS A 175 -3.86 3.12 -11.31
CA CYS A 175 -2.43 3.00 -11.55
C CYS A 175 -2.05 1.52 -11.53
N LEU A 176 -1.40 1.06 -12.60
CA LEU A 176 -0.89 -0.29 -12.72
C LEU A 176 0.58 -0.31 -12.35
N LEU A 177 0.91 -1.11 -11.33
CA LEU A 177 2.28 -1.34 -10.89
C LEU A 177 2.68 -2.77 -11.27
N THR A 178 3.65 -2.89 -12.16
CA THR A 178 4.03 -4.17 -12.76
C THR A 178 5.49 -4.49 -12.52
N TRP A 179 5.76 -5.73 -12.11
CA TRP A 179 7.11 -6.28 -12.08
C TRP A 179 7.59 -6.50 -13.51
N SER A 180 8.46 -5.60 -14.00
CA SER A 180 8.86 -5.55 -15.41
C SER A 180 9.70 -6.76 -15.82
N ALA A 181 10.59 -7.23 -14.94
CA ALA A 181 11.57 -8.24 -15.28
C ALA A 181 11.77 -9.30 -14.16
N PRO A 182 10.82 -10.24 -14.00
CA PRO A 182 10.86 -11.22 -12.90
C PRO A 182 12.00 -12.23 -12.95
N PHE A 183 12.58 -12.44 -14.13
CA PHE A 183 13.63 -13.43 -14.38
C PHE A 183 14.94 -12.81 -14.88
N SER A 184 15.09 -11.48 -14.81
CA SER A 184 16.35 -10.81 -15.16
C SER A 184 17.29 -10.73 -13.95
N ARG A 185 18.52 -10.22 -14.15
CA ARG A 185 19.41 -9.86 -13.04
C ARG A 185 18.87 -8.72 -12.17
N GLN A 186 17.87 -8.00 -12.66
CA GLN A 186 17.15 -6.91 -11.99
C GLN A 186 15.81 -7.43 -11.44
N THR A 187 15.85 -8.46 -10.60
CA THR A 187 14.68 -9.16 -10.04
C THR A 187 13.77 -8.32 -9.14
N ARG A 188 14.05 -7.02 -8.97
CA ARG A 188 13.36 -6.12 -8.03
C ARG A 188 13.05 -4.79 -8.70
N GLU A 189 12.47 -4.84 -9.89
CA GLU A 189 12.07 -3.67 -10.67
C GLU A 189 10.56 -3.63 -10.90
N TYR A 190 9.90 -2.63 -10.34
CA TYR A 190 8.47 -2.43 -10.51
C TYR A 190 8.21 -1.06 -11.08
N ALA A 191 7.58 -1.03 -12.24
CA ALA A 191 7.30 0.19 -12.97
C ALA A 191 5.82 0.57 -12.85
N PHE A 192 5.57 1.88 -12.79
CA PHE A 192 4.25 2.47 -12.91
C PHE A 192 4.37 3.86 -13.57
N ARG A 193 3.27 4.36 -14.12
CA ARG A 193 3.21 5.70 -14.74
C ARG A 193 2.26 6.58 -13.94
N TYR A 194 2.65 7.83 -13.70
CA TYR A 194 1.83 8.82 -13.01
C TYR A 194 2.04 10.19 -13.65
N GLU A 195 0.94 10.85 -14.04
CA GLU A 195 0.96 12.19 -14.69
C GLU A 195 1.97 12.29 -15.84
N GLY A 196 2.06 11.24 -16.67
CA GLY A 196 2.97 11.18 -17.81
C GLY A 196 4.42 10.84 -17.49
N VAL A 197 4.81 10.76 -16.22
CA VAL A 197 6.15 10.38 -15.77
C VAL A 197 6.20 8.90 -15.43
N ASP A 198 7.24 8.22 -15.92
CA ASP A 198 7.48 6.81 -15.60
C ASP A 198 8.32 6.70 -14.32
N PHE A 199 7.83 5.93 -13.37
CA PHE A 199 8.46 5.68 -12.09
C PHE A 199 8.85 4.21 -11.95
N VAL A 200 10.02 3.95 -11.36
CA VAL A 200 10.52 2.58 -11.17
C VAL A 200 11.04 2.40 -9.75
N TRP A 201 10.43 1.46 -9.01
CA TRP A 201 11.00 0.94 -7.78
C TRP A 201 12.10 -0.07 -8.13
N LYS A 202 13.33 0.20 -7.70
CA LYS A 202 14.50 -0.65 -7.92
C LYS A 202 15.09 -1.14 -6.60
N GLY A 203 15.61 -2.36 -6.58
CA GLY A 203 16.48 -2.81 -5.50
C GLY A 203 17.74 -1.95 -5.41
N THR A 204 18.12 -1.53 -4.20
CA THR A 204 19.34 -0.72 -4.01
C THR A 204 20.23 -1.25 -2.89
N ARG A 205 21.54 -1.10 -3.08
CA ARG A 205 22.58 -1.19 -2.04
C ARG A 205 23.12 0.18 -1.67
N ASP A 206 22.86 1.16 -2.51
CA ASP A 206 23.26 2.53 -2.31
C ASP A 206 22.26 3.19 -1.36
N LEU A 207 22.66 3.24 -0.11
CA LEU A 207 21.92 3.85 0.99
C LEU A 207 22.68 5.07 1.49
N PRO A 208 21.99 6.07 2.07
CA PRO A 208 22.63 7.16 2.79
C PRO A 208 23.71 6.65 3.77
N GLY A 209 24.79 7.42 3.90
CA GLY A 209 26.05 6.98 4.52
C GLY A 209 25.97 6.62 6.01
N ASP A 210 24.94 7.07 6.71
CA ASP A 210 24.62 6.75 8.11
C ASP A 210 24.14 5.30 8.30
N ARG A 211 23.74 4.59 7.22
CA ARG A 211 23.11 3.26 7.30
C ARG A 211 24.01 2.08 6.94
N LYS A 212 25.31 2.17 7.25
CA LYS A 212 26.31 1.10 6.94
C LYS A 212 25.92 -0.28 7.47
N LEU A 213 25.34 -0.34 8.68
CA LEU A 213 24.97 -1.61 9.31
C LEU A 213 23.79 -2.29 8.60
N ALA A 214 22.75 -1.52 8.25
CA ALA A 214 21.61 -2.02 7.48
C ALA A 214 22.06 -2.56 6.12
N ARG A 215 22.96 -1.84 5.45
CA ARG A 215 23.57 -2.27 4.17
C ARG A 215 24.27 -3.62 4.29
N ARG A 216 24.97 -3.87 5.40
CA ARG A 216 25.72 -5.12 5.62
C ARG A 216 24.80 -6.30 5.97
N LEU A 217 23.77 -6.07 6.79
CA LEU A 217 22.88 -7.12 7.27
C LEU A 217 21.76 -7.47 6.27
N MET A 218 21.33 -6.51 5.46
CA MET A 218 20.17 -6.63 4.57
C MET A 218 20.40 -6.09 3.15
N PRO A 219 21.51 -6.47 2.48
CA PRO A 219 21.98 -5.86 1.23
C PRO A 219 21.02 -5.96 0.04
N VAL A 220 19.97 -6.77 0.14
CA VAL A 220 19.01 -7.04 -0.94
C VAL A 220 17.58 -6.71 -0.54
N HIS A 221 17.39 -5.89 0.49
CA HIS A 221 16.05 -5.61 1.02
C HIS A 221 15.63 -4.15 0.87
N HIS A 222 16.56 -3.27 0.57
CA HIS A 222 16.27 -1.84 0.38
C HIS A 222 15.80 -1.57 -1.04
N LEU A 223 15.03 -0.50 -1.19
CA LEU A 223 14.49 -0.05 -2.48
C LEU A 223 14.77 1.44 -2.66
N LYS A 224 14.95 1.86 -3.91
CA LYS A 224 14.90 3.26 -4.33
C LYS A 224 13.77 3.43 -5.34
N LEU A 225 13.08 4.56 -5.30
CA LEU A 225 12.15 4.97 -6.34
C LEU A 225 12.86 5.98 -7.22
N VAL A 226 12.93 5.69 -8.52
CA VAL A 226 13.45 6.61 -9.52
C VAL A 226 12.32 7.10 -10.42
N ALA A 227 12.38 8.37 -10.81
CA ALA A 227 11.61 8.92 -11.90
C ALA A 227 12.50 8.98 -13.14
N MET A 228 11.95 8.59 -14.29
CA MET A 228 12.61 8.69 -15.58
C MET A 228 12.27 10.04 -16.19
N VAL A 229 13.25 10.92 -16.37
CA VAL A 229 13.06 12.23 -17.03
C VAL A 229 13.80 12.27 -18.37
N PRO A 230 13.27 13.00 -19.37
CA PRO A 230 13.98 13.17 -20.64
C PRO A 230 15.38 13.77 -20.42
N GLY A 231 16.39 13.18 -21.06
CA GLY A 231 17.77 13.67 -20.98
C GLY A 231 17.90 15.10 -21.56
N LYS A 232 18.80 15.91 -20.99
CA LYS A 232 18.96 17.33 -21.35
C LYS A 232 19.76 17.58 -22.64
N VAL A 233 20.35 16.56 -23.25
CA VAL A 233 21.28 16.71 -24.39
C VAL A 233 20.72 15.97 -25.61
N ALA A 234 20.52 16.69 -26.71
CA ALA A 234 19.86 16.20 -27.92
C ALA A 234 20.74 15.30 -28.82
N ASP A 235 22.06 15.28 -28.59
CA ASP A 235 23.04 14.72 -29.55
C ASP A 235 23.62 13.35 -29.17
N GLU A 236 23.30 12.82 -27.99
CA GLU A 236 23.61 11.43 -27.62
C GLU A 236 22.30 10.70 -27.36
N ALA A 237 22.09 9.55 -28.01
CA ALA A 237 20.83 8.82 -28.03
C ALA A 237 20.21 8.64 -26.63
N GLU A 238 19.21 9.49 -26.31
CA GLU A 238 18.10 9.30 -25.37
C GLU A 238 18.33 8.42 -24.12
N GLU A 239 19.43 8.57 -23.40
CA GLU A 239 19.51 7.98 -22.06
C GLU A 239 18.67 8.83 -21.10
N ALA A 240 17.46 8.34 -20.80
CA ALA A 240 16.59 8.96 -19.80
C ALA A 240 17.32 9.09 -18.46
N GLU A 241 17.33 10.30 -17.89
CA GLU A 241 18.01 10.58 -16.63
C GLU A 241 17.19 9.97 -15.46
N GLU A 242 17.85 9.21 -14.60
CA GLU A 242 17.24 8.65 -13.38
C GLU A 242 17.31 9.65 -12.23
N VAL A 243 16.17 10.20 -11.82
CA VAL A 243 16.08 11.06 -10.63
C VAL A 243 15.56 10.23 -9.45
N VAL A 244 16.39 10.02 -8.43
CA VAL A 244 15.96 9.30 -7.21
C VAL A 244 15.05 10.18 -6.35
N VAL A 245 13.78 9.81 -6.23
CA VAL A 245 12.76 10.58 -5.49
C VAL A 245 12.38 9.96 -4.15
N ALA A 246 12.66 8.67 -3.91
CA ALA A 246 12.40 8.06 -2.61
C ALA A 246 13.33 6.87 -2.29
N TYR A 247 13.44 6.55 -1.01
CA TYR A 247 14.15 5.38 -0.49
C TYR A 247 13.30 4.63 0.52
N PHE A 248 13.20 3.32 0.38
CA PHE A 248 12.70 2.45 1.43
C PHE A 248 13.84 1.61 2.01
N VAL A 249 14.07 1.76 3.31
CA VAL A 249 15.08 1.03 4.05
C VAL A 249 14.38 0.04 4.97
N CYS A 250 14.44 -1.24 4.59
CA CYS A 250 13.91 -2.34 5.39
C CYS A 250 14.53 -2.36 6.81
N SER A 251 13.73 -2.71 7.81
CA SER A 251 14.13 -3.00 9.19
C SER A 251 14.19 -4.51 9.42
N ALA A 252 15.13 -4.95 10.27
CA ALA A 252 15.24 -6.34 10.70
C ALA A 252 14.35 -6.64 11.92
N GLU A 253 13.77 -5.60 12.53
CA GLU A 253 12.99 -5.73 13.74
C GLU A 253 11.62 -6.39 13.48
N GLU A 254 11.17 -7.24 14.40
CA GLU A 254 9.94 -8.02 14.21
C GLU A 254 8.69 -7.14 14.04
N GLY A 255 8.66 -5.99 14.71
CA GLY A 255 7.52 -5.06 14.74
C GLY A 255 7.51 -3.99 13.64
N GLU A 256 8.57 -3.90 12.83
CA GLU A 256 8.77 -2.82 11.86
C GLU A 256 9.08 -3.40 10.47
N TYR A 257 8.49 -2.83 9.42
CA TYR A 257 8.91 -3.12 8.05
C TYR A 257 10.14 -2.31 7.66
N GLY A 258 10.21 -1.05 8.06
CA GLY A 258 11.31 -0.15 7.74
C GLY A 258 10.89 1.32 7.70
N THR A 259 11.78 2.14 7.13
CA THR A 259 11.58 3.58 6.95
C THR A 259 11.48 3.90 5.46
N LEU A 260 10.47 4.68 5.06
CA LEU A 260 10.35 5.28 3.75
C LEU A 260 10.71 6.77 3.85
N THR A 261 11.58 7.25 2.98
CA THR A 261 11.96 8.66 2.88
C THR A 261 11.67 9.15 1.46
N ILE A 262 10.90 10.22 1.32
CA ILE A 262 10.55 10.84 0.04
C ILE A 262 11.27 12.19 -0.03
N GLN A 263 11.96 12.44 -1.15
CA GLN A 263 12.68 13.68 -1.42
C GLN A 263 11.72 14.66 -2.10
N ASP A 264 11.03 15.46 -1.29
CA ASP A 264 9.95 16.32 -1.73
C ASP A 264 10.42 17.37 -2.75
N SER A 265 11.62 17.92 -2.56
CA SER A 265 12.23 18.87 -3.51
C SER A 265 12.40 18.28 -4.91
N LYS A 266 12.93 17.05 -5.01
CA LYS A 266 13.12 16.35 -6.29
C LYS A 266 11.80 15.91 -6.89
N LEU A 267 10.86 15.46 -6.06
CA LEU A 267 9.54 15.08 -6.53
C LEU A 267 8.80 16.28 -7.13
N CYS A 268 8.87 17.43 -6.47
CA CYS A 268 8.32 18.69 -6.97
C CYS A 268 8.96 19.10 -8.30
N GLN A 269 10.30 19.02 -8.39
CA GLN A 269 11.04 19.32 -9.62
C GLN A 269 10.59 18.42 -10.79
N VAL A 270 10.51 17.10 -10.57
CA VAL A 270 10.14 16.12 -11.60
C VAL A 270 8.72 16.35 -12.12
N LEU A 271 7.79 16.76 -11.25
CA LEU A 271 6.37 16.91 -11.59
C LEU A 271 5.97 18.36 -11.90
N GLY A 272 6.90 19.31 -11.89
CA GLY A 272 6.60 20.74 -12.07
C GLY A 272 5.68 21.30 -10.98
N ILE A 273 5.77 20.77 -9.75
CA ILE A 273 5.02 21.26 -8.60
C ILE A 273 5.83 22.36 -7.91
N ASN A 274 5.17 23.47 -7.56
CA ASN A 274 5.85 24.62 -6.94
C ASN A 274 6.40 24.30 -5.55
N GLU A 275 5.59 23.70 -4.69
CA GLU A 275 5.95 23.41 -3.30
C GLU A 275 5.14 22.23 -2.75
N MET A 276 5.75 21.46 -1.83
CA MET A 276 5.08 20.39 -1.11
C MET A 276 4.41 20.98 0.14
N PRO A 277 3.09 20.76 0.35
CA PRO A 277 2.40 21.28 1.53
C PRO A 277 2.94 20.63 2.82
N HIS A 278 3.11 21.44 3.86
CA HIS A 278 3.50 20.94 5.18
C HIS A 278 2.41 20.07 5.83
N ASP A 279 1.14 20.40 5.59
CA ASP A 279 0.00 19.63 6.07
C ASP A 279 -0.60 18.79 4.92
N MET A 280 -0.15 17.54 4.85
CA MET A 280 -0.63 16.57 3.87
C MET A 280 -2.08 16.16 4.13
N ALA A 281 -2.56 16.21 5.37
CA ALA A 281 -3.95 15.91 5.69
C ALA A 281 -4.89 16.95 5.08
N LEU A 282 -4.60 18.24 5.28
CA LEU A 282 -5.34 19.34 4.67
C LEU A 282 -5.28 19.26 3.14
N ALA A 283 -4.09 19.11 2.57
CA ALA A 283 -3.90 19.00 1.12
C ALA A 283 -4.71 17.86 0.49
N ARG A 284 -4.88 16.72 1.17
CA ARG A 284 -5.75 15.62 0.72
C ARG A 284 -7.23 16.00 0.72
N THR A 285 -7.68 16.78 1.71
CA THR A 285 -9.09 17.22 1.77
C THR A 285 -9.45 18.20 0.65
N GLU A 286 -8.51 19.06 0.28
CA GLU A 286 -8.61 19.93 -0.90
C GLU A 286 -8.39 19.14 -2.21
N GLY A 287 -7.80 17.95 -2.07
CA GLY A 287 -7.40 17.03 -3.13
C GLY A 287 -6.40 17.67 -4.09
N ALA A 288 -5.41 18.35 -3.49
CA ALA A 288 -4.29 18.95 -4.17
C ALA A 288 -3.41 17.87 -4.83
N SER A 289 -2.82 18.20 -5.99
CA SER A 289 -1.91 17.30 -6.73
C SER A 289 -0.74 16.75 -5.88
N PRO A 290 -0.06 17.55 -5.04
CA PRO A 290 1.04 17.05 -4.20
C PRO A 290 0.63 15.93 -3.24
N ALA A 291 -0.59 16.00 -2.70
CA ALA A 291 -1.15 14.94 -1.86
C ALA A 291 -1.37 13.64 -2.64
N ARG A 292 -1.87 13.73 -3.88
CA ARG A 292 -2.17 12.56 -4.72
C ARG A 292 -0.93 11.80 -5.17
N VAL A 293 0.14 12.51 -5.55
CA VAL A 293 1.41 11.85 -5.86
C VAL A 293 1.96 11.13 -4.63
N HIS A 294 1.86 11.76 -3.45
CA HIS A 294 2.36 11.19 -2.22
C HIS A 294 1.55 9.94 -1.80
N ASP A 295 0.23 9.98 -1.98
CA ASP A 295 -0.66 8.83 -1.78
C ASP A 295 -0.30 7.68 -2.77
N THR A 296 0.06 8.02 -4.01
CA THR A 296 0.49 7.05 -5.04
C THR A 296 1.83 6.40 -4.69
N ILE A 297 2.82 7.19 -4.29
CA ILE A 297 4.12 6.68 -3.82
C ILE A 297 3.91 5.77 -2.61
N MET A 298 3.04 6.16 -1.67
CA MET A 298 2.75 5.35 -0.49
C MET A 298 2.08 4.02 -0.87
N ALA A 299 1.07 4.04 -1.73
CA ALA A 299 0.39 2.83 -2.19
C ALA A 299 1.34 1.88 -2.93
N THR A 300 2.18 2.40 -3.83
CA THR A 300 3.17 1.58 -4.55
C THR A 300 4.25 1.03 -3.61
N ALA A 301 4.75 1.83 -2.66
CA ALA A 301 5.71 1.37 -1.64
C ALA A 301 5.13 0.23 -0.80
N VAL A 302 3.87 0.33 -0.36
CA VAL A 302 3.17 -0.73 0.37
C VAL A 302 3.12 -2.03 -0.44
N CYS A 303 2.82 -1.96 -1.74
CA CYS A 303 2.84 -3.12 -2.61
C CYS A 303 4.22 -3.78 -2.66
N MET A 304 5.28 -2.98 -2.72
CA MET A 304 6.65 -3.49 -2.76
C MET A 304 7.03 -4.16 -1.45
N ILE A 305 6.68 -3.54 -0.33
CA ILE A 305 6.96 -4.09 1.00
C ILE A 305 6.24 -5.43 1.20
N ILE A 306 4.96 -5.50 0.81
CA ILE A 306 4.18 -6.73 0.86
C ILE A 306 4.79 -7.80 -0.04
N GLY A 307 5.01 -7.47 -1.32
CA GLY A 307 5.53 -8.42 -2.30
C GLY A 307 6.88 -8.98 -1.92
N GLU A 308 7.79 -8.14 -1.42
CA GLU A 308 9.11 -8.56 -0.94
C GLU A 308 9.02 -9.46 0.29
N TRP A 309 8.06 -9.21 1.19
CA TRP A 309 7.85 -10.07 2.34
C TRP A 309 7.23 -11.43 1.96
N GLU A 310 6.24 -11.43 1.06
CA GLU A 310 5.62 -12.65 0.54
C GLU A 310 6.65 -13.52 -0.20
N LYS A 311 7.49 -12.92 -1.06
CA LYS A 311 8.63 -13.59 -1.72
C LYS A 311 9.52 -14.31 -0.70
N ARG A 312 9.92 -13.63 0.38
CA ARG A 312 10.80 -14.23 1.41
C ARG A 312 10.14 -15.42 2.09
N LYS A 313 8.85 -15.31 2.43
CA LYS A 313 8.11 -16.42 3.03
C LYS A 313 8.05 -17.64 2.10
N VAL A 314 7.82 -17.42 0.82
CA VAL A 314 7.83 -18.49 -0.18
C VAL A 314 9.21 -19.13 -0.27
N VAL A 315 10.28 -18.35 -0.42
CA VAL A 315 11.65 -18.86 -0.48
C VAL A 315 12.01 -19.69 0.76
N VAL A 316 11.72 -19.18 1.96
CA VAL A 316 11.96 -19.90 3.21
C VAL A 316 11.16 -21.21 3.25
N SER A 317 9.89 -21.18 2.86
CA SER A 317 9.03 -22.38 2.84
C SER A 317 9.54 -23.43 1.85
N VAL A 318 10.02 -23.01 0.68
CA VAL A 318 10.62 -23.90 -0.34
C VAL A 318 11.92 -24.52 0.17
N ILE A 319 12.81 -23.73 0.80
CA ILE A 319 14.05 -24.25 1.39
C ILE A 319 13.74 -25.28 2.47
N PHE A 320 12.80 -24.97 3.38
CA PHE A 320 12.38 -25.94 4.40
C PHE A 320 11.81 -27.22 3.78
N ALA A 321 10.93 -27.09 2.78
CA ALA A 321 10.38 -28.26 2.09
C ALA A 321 11.46 -29.13 1.43
N LEU A 322 12.46 -28.53 0.79
CA LEU A 322 13.58 -29.25 0.17
C LEU A 322 14.48 -29.93 1.22
N LEU A 323 14.76 -29.26 2.34
CA LEU A 323 15.56 -29.85 3.42
C LEU A 323 14.87 -31.06 4.04
N PHE A 324 13.56 -30.98 4.30
CA PHE A 324 12.81 -32.09 4.91
C PHE A 324 12.49 -33.22 3.92
N ALA A 325 12.22 -32.92 2.64
CA ALA A 325 12.10 -33.95 1.60
C ALA A 325 13.42 -34.70 1.35
N GLY A 326 14.56 -34.04 1.57
CA GLY A 326 15.89 -34.66 1.50
C GLY A 326 16.24 -35.53 2.72
N VAL A 327 15.58 -35.34 3.86
CA VAL A 327 15.77 -36.18 5.06
C VAL A 327 14.98 -37.50 4.92
N GLU A 328 13.76 -37.46 4.35
CA GLU A 328 12.97 -38.69 4.09
C GLU A 328 13.58 -39.61 3.01
N SER A 329 14.40 -39.06 2.10
CA SER A 329 15.09 -39.87 1.08
C SER A 329 16.38 -40.53 1.60
N LEU A 330 16.94 -40.06 2.71
CA LEU A 330 18.14 -40.64 3.35
C LEU A 330 17.81 -41.71 4.40
N GLU A 331 16.59 -41.74 4.96
CA GLU A 331 16.14 -42.82 5.87
C GLU A 331 15.64 -44.08 5.13
N ASN A 332 15.54 -44.04 3.81
CA ASN A 332 15.12 -45.18 2.96
C ASN A 332 16.27 -45.81 2.15
N ILE A 333 17.52 -45.54 2.52
CA ILE A 333 18.75 -46.18 2.01
C ILE A 333 19.43 -46.85 3.20
#